data_AF-A0A9Q3X7L1-F1
#
_entry.id   AF-A0A9Q3X7L1-F1
#
_cell.length_a   1.000
_cell.length_b   1.000
_cell.length_c   1.000
_cell.angle_alpha   90.00
_cell.angle_beta   90.00
_cell.angle_gamma   90.00
#
_symmetry.space_group_name_H-M   'P 1'
#
loop_
_entity.id
_entity.type
_entity.pdbx_description
1 polymer ?
#
loop_
_entity_poly.entity_id
_entity_poly.type
_entity_poly.pdbx_seq_one_letter_code
_entity_poly.pdbx_strand_id
1 'polypeptide(L)' 'MLGASKDTHPAKRVSVHLLALIAQAPTAVEALLHDIRAQELILNLQGTETISKLDGDNLRILCRVALEKRLHKIANA' A
#
# COMPACT_ATOMS: atom_id res chain seq x y z
N MET A 1 -30.37 -12.75 9.94
CA MET A 1 -29.24 -11.81 10.03
C MET A 1 -27.98 -12.59 9.68
N LEU A 2 -27.61 -12.57 8.40
CA LEU A 2 -26.38 -13.20 7.92
C LEU A 2 -25.22 -12.43 8.53
N GLY A 3 -24.47 -13.09 9.41
CA GLY A 3 -23.35 -12.50 10.11
C GLY A 3 -22.41 -11.85 9.10
N ALA A 4 -22.10 -10.57 9.34
CA ALA A 4 -20.97 -9.90 8.76
C ALA A 4 -19.73 -10.69 9.18
N SER A 5 -19.42 -11.74 8.42
CA SER A 5 -18.12 -12.38 8.42
C SER A 5 -17.13 -11.23 8.30
N LYS A 6 -16.23 -11.12 9.27
CA LYS A 6 -15.18 -10.12 9.30
C LYS A 6 -14.42 -10.26 7.99
N ASP A 7 -14.76 -9.45 6.99
CA ASP A 7 -14.06 -9.30 5.71
C ASP A 7 -12.66 -8.77 6.01
N THR A 8 -11.85 -9.70 6.49
CA THR A 8 -10.44 -9.53 6.81
C THR A 8 -9.68 -9.98 5.58
N HIS A 9 -10.06 -9.45 4.41
CA HIS A 9 -9.35 -9.74 3.18
C HIS A 9 -7.88 -9.37 3.40
N PRO A 10 -6.92 -10.29 3.22
CA PRO A 10 -5.51 -10.03 3.49
C PRO A 10 -5.02 -8.73 2.81
N ALA A 11 -5.49 -8.47 1.59
CA ALA A 11 -5.20 -7.24 0.87
C ALA A 11 -5.62 -5.95 1.61
N LYS A 12 -6.71 -5.97 2.40
CA LYS A 12 -7.19 -4.79 3.14
C LYS A 12 -6.29 -4.44 4.32
N ARG A 13 -5.78 -5.43 5.06
CA ARG A 13 -4.84 -5.15 6.15
C ARG A 13 -3.48 -4.72 5.60
N VAL A 14 -3.01 -5.40 4.57
CA VAL A 14 -1.76 -5.06 3.88
C VAL A 14 -1.84 -3.65 3.29
N SER A 15 -2.95 -3.29 2.63
CA SER A 15 -3.13 -1.95 2.03
C SER A 15 -3.05 -0.83 3.06
N VAL A 16 -3.78 -0.94 4.16
CA VAL A 16 -3.80 0.10 5.21
C VAL A 16 -2.41 0.29 5.81
N HIS A 17 -1.69 -0.81 6.05
CA HIS A 17 -0.33 -0.74 6.61
C HIS A 17 0.67 -0.10 5.64
N LEU A 18 0.71 -0.55 4.38
CA LEU A 18 1.61 -0.01 3.36
C LEU A 18 1.37 1.50 3.12
N LEU A 19 0.09 1.89 3.00
CA LEU A 19 -0.29 3.28 2.80
C LEU A 19 0.08 4.16 4.00
N ALA A 20 -0.07 3.64 5.22
CA ALA A 20 0.31 4.38 6.43
C ALA A 20 1.82 4.66 6.49
N LEU A 21 2.66 3.68 6.15
CA LEU A 21 4.12 3.85 6.13
C LEU A 21 4.54 4.94 5.14
N ILE A 22 4.01 4.92 3.92
CA ILE A 22 4.31 5.95 2.91
C ILE A 22 3.80 7.32 3.38
N ALA A 23 2.55 7.39 3.87
CA ALA A 23 1.93 8.65 4.26
C ALA A 23 2.59 9.33 5.48
N GLN A 24 3.24 8.55 6.34
CA GLN A 24 3.88 9.04 7.57
C GLN A 24 5.40 9.21 7.45
N ALA A 25 5.99 8.87 6.31
CA ALA A 25 7.42 8.95 6.10
C ALA A 25 7.97 10.38 6.35
N PRO A 26 8.94 10.58 7.25
CA PRO A 26 9.47 11.91 7.59
C PRO A 26 10.24 12.56 6.44
N THR A 27 10.86 11.78 5.55
CA THR A 27 11.67 12.28 4.44
C THR A 27 11.23 11.71 3.10
N ALA A 28 11.61 12.39 2.00
CA ALA A 28 11.32 11.92 0.65
C ALA A 28 12.00 10.57 0.36
N VAL A 29 13.22 10.38 0.86
CA VAL A 29 13.98 9.12 0.74
C VAL A 29 13.24 7.98 1.44
N GLU A 30 12.75 8.20 2.67
CA GLU A 30 11.99 7.18 3.39
C GLU A 30 10.64 6.87 2.71
N ALA A 31 9.96 7.88 2.16
CA ALA A 31 8.72 7.68 1.43
C ALA A 31 8.93 6.78 0.20
N LEU A 32 10.01 7.02 -0.56
CA LEU A 32 10.40 6.20 -1.71
C LEU A 32 10.81 4.78 -1.31
N LEU A 33 11.56 4.63 -0.20
CA LEU A 33 11.94 3.31 0.32
C LEU A 33 10.71 2.48 0.71
N HIS A 34 9.71 3.11 1.32
CA HIS A 34 8.45 2.44 1.66
C HIS A 34 7.64 2.06 0.41
N ASP A 35 7.64 2.87 -0.65
CA ASP A 35 7.00 2.51 -1.91
C ASP A 35 7.68 1.29 -2.56
N ILE A 36 9.02 1.26 -2.63
CA ILE A 36 9.76 0.10 -3.18
C ILE A 36 9.40 -1.20 -2.42
N ARG A 37 9.43 -1.16 -1.08
CA ARG A 37 9.05 -2.32 -0.24
C ARG A 37 7.59 -2.71 -0.43
N ALA A 38 6.69 -1.75 -0.65
CA ALA A 38 5.29 -2.01 -0.96
C ALA A 38 5.15 -2.77 -2.29
N GLN A 39 5.88 -2.36 -3.33
CA GLN A 39 5.88 -3.03 -4.64
C GLN A 39 6.40 -4.47 -4.54
N GLU A 40 7.49 -4.70 -3.81
CA GLU A 40 8.05 -6.04 -3.55
C GLU A 40 7.04 -6.94 -2.83
N LEU A 41 6.37 -6.42 -1.80
CA LEU A 41 5.36 -7.17 -1.06
C LEU A 41 4.16 -7.51 -1.95
N ILE A 42 3.65 -6.56 -2.74
CA ILE A 42 2.54 -6.79 -3.68
C ILE A 42 2.91 -7.90 -4.68
N LEU A 43 4.13 -7.86 -5.24
CA LEU A 43 4.60 -8.87 -6.16
C LEU A 43 4.65 -10.26 -5.50
N ASN A 44 5.19 -10.35 -4.27
CA ASN A 44 5.26 -11.61 -3.52
C ASN A 44 3.85 -12.16 -3.21
N LEU A 45 2.90 -11.29 -2.85
CA LEU A 45 1.52 -11.69 -2.60
C LEU A 45 0.80 -12.16 -3.87
N GLN A 46 1.11 -11.57 -5.02
CA GLN A 46 0.61 -12.04 -6.31
C GLN A 46 1.24 -13.38 -6.70
N GLY A 47 2.56 -13.54 -6.55
CA GLY A 47 3.28 -14.77 -6.89
C GLY A 47 2.92 -15.96 -6.00
N THR A 48 2.40 -15.70 -4.79
CA THR A 48 1.88 -16.73 -3.88
C THR A 48 0.35 -16.91 -3.99
N GLU A 49 -0.29 -16.26 -4.96
CA GLU A 49 -1.75 -16.28 -5.17
C GLU A 49 -2.57 -15.81 -3.95
N THR A 50 -1.93 -15.11 -3.01
CA THR A 50 -2.58 -14.56 -1.81
C THR A 50 -3.51 -13.40 -2.16
N ILE A 51 -3.20 -12.67 -3.23
CA ILE A 51 -4.05 -11.63 -3.82
C ILE A 51 -4.15 -11.83 -5.33
N SER A 52 -5.26 -11.42 -5.92
CA SER A 52 -5.41 -11.47 -7.37
C SER A 52 -4.51 -10.44 -8.07
N LYS A 53 -4.32 -10.61 -9.38
CA LYS A 53 -3.63 -9.61 -10.19
C LYS A 53 -4.29 -8.23 -10.07
N LEU A 54 -5.62 -8.19 -10.16
CA LEU A 54 -6.43 -6.97 -10.05
C LEU A 54 -6.24 -6.29 -8.69
N ASP A 55 -6.24 -7.07 -7.60
CA ASP A 55 -5.99 -6.51 -6.26
C ASP A 55 -4.60 -5.90 -6.18
N GLY A 56 -3.58 -6.59 -6.68
CA GLY A 56 -2.23 -6.04 -6.67
C GLY A 56 -2.12 -4.77 -7.51
N ASP A 57 -2.71 -4.72 -8.71
CA ASP A 57 -2.69 -3.51 -9.55
C ASP A 57 -3.40 -2.32 -8.86
N ASN A 58 -4.52 -2.57 -8.18
CA ASN A 58 -5.20 -1.56 -7.36
C ASN A 58 -4.30 -1.07 -6.20
N LEU A 59 -3.58 -1.97 -5.52
CA LEU A 59 -2.66 -1.59 -4.45
C LEU A 59 -1.50 -0.73 -4.96
N ARG A 60 -0.96 -1.03 -6.15
CA ARG A 60 0.11 -0.24 -6.77
C ARG A 60 -0.34 1.20 -7.03
N ILE A 61 -1.54 1.38 -7.57
CA ILE A 61 -2.11 2.71 -7.81
C ILE A 61 -2.26 3.47 -6.49
N LEU A 62 -2.81 2.82 -5.45
CA LEU A 62 -2.99 3.46 -4.16
C LEU A 62 -1.66 3.88 -3.51
N CYS A 63 -0.63 3.02 -3.57
CA CYS A 63 0.71 3.33 -3.06
C CYS A 63 1.32 4.51 -3.81
N ARG A 64 1.17 4.55 -5.15
CA ARG A 64 1.65 5.65 -5.97
C ARG A 64 1.01 6.98 -5.61
N VAL A 65 -0.32 7.01 -5.44
CA VAL A 65 -1.04 8.22 -5.04
C VAL A 65 -0.64 8.68 -3.63
N ALA A 66 -0.42 7.74 -2.70
CA ALA A 66 0.06 8.06 -1.36
C ALA A 66 1.46 8.68 -1.39
N LEU A 67 2.36 8.12 -2.20
CA LEU A 67 3.71 8.63 -2.39
C LEU A 67 3.70 10.05 -2.97
N GLU A 68 2.97 10.29 -4.05
CA GLU A 68 2.87 11.61 -4.69
C GLU A 68 2.36 12.67 -3.71
N LYS A 69 1.31 12.34 -2.95
CA LYS A 69 0.78 13.23 -1.90
C LYS A 69 1.82 13.50 -0.81
N ARG A 70 2.57 12.49 -0.39
CA ARG A 70 3.57 12.68 0.68
C ARG A 70 4.75 13.51 0.20
N LEU A 71 5.29 13.22 -0.98
CA LEU A 71 6.38 13.98 -1.59
C LEU A 71 6.00 15.45 -1.78
N HIS A 72 4.77 15.72 -2.26
CA HIS A 72 4.25 17.07 -2.36
C HIS A 72 4.20 17.78 -0.99
N LYS A 73 3.70 17.11 0.06
CA LYS A 73 3.69 17.69 1.41
C LYS A 73 5.09 17.99 1.93
N ILE A 74 6.06 17.11 1.70
CA ILE A 74 7.46 17.30 2.13
C ILE A 74 8.10 18.49 1.41
N ALA A 75 7.85 18.62 0.10
CA ALA A 75 8.40 19.71 -0.70
C ALA A 75 7.83 21.10 -0.34
N ASN A 76 6.67 21.15 0.31
CA ASN A 76 5.97 22.38 0.69
C ASN A 76 5.85 22.56 2.22
N ALA A 77 6.60 21.79 3.01
CA ALA A 77 6.67 21.90 4.47
C ALA A 77 7.81 22.83 4.89
#